data_AF-A0A5R8WHM0-F1
#
_entry.id   AF-A0A5R8WHM0-F1
#
_cell.length_a   1.000
_cell.length_b   1.000
_cell.length_c   1.000
_cell.angle_alpha   90.00
_cell.angle_beta   90.00
_cell.angle_gamma   90.00
#
_symmetry.space_group_name_H-M   'P 1'
#
loop_
_entity.id
_entity.type
_entity.pdbx_description
1 polymer ?
#
loop_
_entity_poly.entity_id
_entity_poly.type
_entity_poly.pdbx_seq_one_letter_code
_entity_poly.pdbx_strand_id
1 'polypeptide(L)'
;MATEYTLRCQHFAPTDALRFLRSGFVMAGLGNGEVRLALSEPGVDNWRVAGRPDWPAAKLWLQPDGFYVCDQLKAPAQFDRILRLLLDYLLVDNESVQISSR
;
A
#
# COMPACT_ATOMS: atom_id res chain seq x y z
N MET A 1 1.63 -17.78 -6.85
CA MET A 1 0.38 -17.68 -6.08
C MET A 1 0.37 -16.28 -5.50
N ALA A 2 -0.71 -15.52 -5.68
CA ALA A 2 -0.79 -14.18 -5.11
C ALA A 2 -1.06 -14.30 -3.61
N THR A 3 -0.33 -13.57 -2.78
CA THR A 3 -0.60 -13.53 -1.34
C THR A 3 -1.43 -12.30 -1.00
N GLU A 4 -2.47 -12.49 -0.19
CA GLU A 4 -3.38 -11.42 0.19
C GLU A 4 -3.28 -11.15 1.68
N TYR A 5 -3.26 -9.87 2.06
CA TYR A 5 -3.21 -9.42 3.44
C TYR A 5 -4.33 -8.42 3.71
N THR A 6 -4.99 -8.59 4.85
CA THR A 6 -5.87 -7.56 5.42
C THR A 6 -5.22 -7.06 6.70
N LEU A 7 -4.99 -5.75 6.76
CA LEU A 7 -4.36 -5.03 7.86
C LEU A 7 -5.42 -4.10 8.46
N ARG A 8 -5.76 -4.28 9.74
CA ARG A 8 -6.80 -3.50 10.42
C ARG A 8 -6.30 -2.88 11.71
N CYS A 9 -6.82 -1.71 12.06
CA CYS A 9 -6.52 -1.05 13.32
C CYS A 9 -7.74 -0.24 13.81
N GLN A 10 -7.79 0.08 15.10
CA GLN A 10 -8.95 0.75 15.71
C GLN A 10 -9.05 2.24 15.34
N HIS A 11 -7.92 2.93 15.23
CA HIS A 11 -7.86 4.37 14.93
C HIS A 11 -7.33 4.61 13.52
N PHE A 12 -8.04 4.09 12.52
CA PHE A 12 -7.67 4.31 11.13
C PHE A 12 -8.29 5.59 10.58
N ALA A 13 -7.46 6.50 10.08
CA ALA A 13 -7.89 7.70 9.36
C ALA A 13 -7.57 7.55 7.86
N PRO A 14 -8.59 7.31 6.99
CA PRO A 14 -8.37 7.13 5.55
C PRO A 14 -7.68 8.32 4.86
N THR A 15 -7.92 9.54 5.36
CA THR A 15 -7.29 10.76 4.84
C THR A 15 -5.80 10.83 5.13
N ASP A 16 -5.37 10.42 6.33
CA ASP A 16 -3.96 10.41 6.72
C ASP A 16 -3.23 9.24 6.05
N ALA A 17 -3.90 8.09 5.92
CA ALA A 17 -3.41 6.96 5.15
C ALA A 17 -3.14 7.35 3.69
N LEU A 18 -4.07 8.06 3.04
CA LEU A 18 -3.84 8.57 1.69
C LEU A 18 -2.69 9.57 1.62
N ARG A 19 -2.48 10.40 2.65
CA ARG A 19 -1.35 11.33 2.71
C ARG A 19 -0.03 10.55 2.80
N PHE A 20 0.04 9.58 3.70
CA PHE A 20 1.19 8.67 3.85
C PHE A 20 1.51 7.92 2.56
N LEU A 21 0.49 7.35 1.89
CA LEU A 21 0.69 6.63 0.65
C LEU A 21 1.26 7.53 -0.45
N ARG A 22 0.77 8.78 -0.56
CA ARG A 22 1.25 9.76 -1.54
C ARG A 22 2.68 10.23 -1.27
N SER A 23 3.13 10.23 -0.01
CA SER A 23 4.49 10.63 0.34
C SER A 23 5.49 9.48 0.26
N GLY A 24 5.04 8.25 0.51
CA GLY A 24 5.92 7.07 0.62
C GLY A 24 6.05 6.23 -0.65
N PHE A 25 5.13 6.40 -1.62
CA PHE A 25 5.04 5.51 -2.77
C PHE A 25 4.73 6.25 -4.07
N VAL A 26 5.16 5.66 -5.18
CA VAL A 26 4.60 5.96 -6.49
C VAL A 26 3.24 5.27 -6.59
N MET A 27 2.21 6.05 -6.91
CA MET A 27 0.83 5.57 -6.96
C MET A 27 0.25 5.66 -8.37
N ALA A 28 -0.47 4.62 -8.79
CA ALA A 28 -1.29 4.63 -10.00
C ALA A 28 -2.71 4.11 -9.72
N GLY A 29 -3.71 4.78 -10.32
CA GLY A 29 -5.13 4.45 -10.17
C GLY A 29 -5.80 5.05 -8.93
N LEU A 30 -7.01 5.61 -9.13
CA LEU A 30 -7.95 6.04 -8.08
C LEU A 30 -9.42 5.88 -8.55
N GLY A 31 -9.68 5.08 -9.59
CA GLY A 31 -11.00 5.04 -10.26
C GLY A 31 -12.03 4.10 -9.59
N ASN A 32 -11.57 3.09 -8.85
CA ASN A 32 -12.37 2.02 -8.25
C ASN A 32 -11.94 1.69 -6.80
N GLY A 33 -11.21 2.58 -6.14
CA GLY A 33 -10.63 2.33 -4.82
C GLY A 33 -9.39 1.42 -4.82
N GLU A 34 -8.99 0.87 -5.98
CA GLU A 34 -7.70 0.20 -6.17
C GLU A 34 -6.61 1.26 -6.37
N VAL A 35 -5.56 1.15 -5.55
CA VAL A 35 -4.32 1.91 -5.65
C VAL A 35 -3.22 0.92 -5.93
N ARG A 36 -2.40 1.17 -6.94
CA ARG A 36 -1.17 0.42 -7.17
C ARG A 36 -0.01 1.15 -6.55
N LEU A 37 0.75 0.46 -5.70
CA LEU A 37 1.91 0.99 -5.01
C LEU A 37 3.20 0.41 -5.57
N ALA A 38 4.14 1.29 -5.86
CA ALA A 38 5.54 0.95 -6.09
C ALA A 38 6.41 1.80 -5.15
N LEU A 39 7.55 1.25 -4.74
CA LEU A 39 8.54 2.03 -3.98
C LEU A 39 9.13 3.10 -4.90
N SER A 40 9.35 4.29 -4.37
CA SER A 40 10.08 5.33 -5.08
C SER A 40 11.52 4.88 -5.30
N GLU A 41 11.93 4.75 -6.56
CA GLU A 41 13.33 4.54 -6.91
C GLU A 41 14.08 5.89 -6.79
N PRO A 42 15.37 5.88 -6.39
CA PRO A 42 16.17 7.10 -6.37
C PRO A 42 16.12 7.81 -7.74
N GLY A 43 15.63 9.05 -7.76
CA GLY A 43 15.44 9.84 -8.99
C GLY A 43 14.00 9.89 -9.52
N VAL A 44 13.05 9.20 -8.87
CA VAL A 44 11.62 9.21 -9.22
C VAL A 44 10.81 9.89 -8.10
N ASP A 45 10.90 11.22 -8.01
CA ASP A 45 10.10 12.00 -7.06
C ASP A 45 8.76 12.43 -7.68
N ASN A 46 7.65 12.10 -7.01
CA ASN A 46 6.30 12.64 -7.25
C ASN A 46 5.66 12.35 -8.61
N TRP A 47 5.91 11.18 -9.21
CA TRP A 47 5.25 10.80 -10.46
C TRP A 47 3.82 10.31 -10.21
N ARG A 48 2.83 11.10 -10.64
CA ARG A 48 1.46 10.60 -10.87
C ARG A 48 1.38 10.09 -12.29
N VAL A 49 1.41 8.78 -12.47
CA VAL A 49 1.23 8.17 -13.79
C VAL A 49 -0.26 8.20 -14.13
N ALA A 50 -0.64 8.96 -15.17
CA ALA A 50 -2.01 9.01 -15.68
C ALA A 50 -2.46 7.67 -16.30
N GLY A 51 -1.52 6.77 -16.60
CA GLY A 51 -1.73 5.43 -17.11
C GLY A 51 -1.23 4.34 -16.15
N ARG A 52 -1.48 3.06 -16.47
CA ARG A 52 -0.92 1.94 -15.72
C ARG A 52 0.58 1.82 -16.02
N PRO A 53 1.49 2.03 -15.06
CA PRO A 53 2.87 1.65 -15.27
C PRO A 53 2.98 0.12 -15.36
N ASP A 54 3.87 -0.37 -16.22
CA ASP A 54 4.21 -1.81 -16.35
C ASP A 54 5.15 -2.31 -15.23
N TRP A 55 5.38 -1.48 -14.21
CA TRP A 55 6.24 -1.82 -13.08
C TRP A 55 5.57 -2.84 -12.16
N PRO A 56 6.36 -3.68 -11.47
CA PRO A 56 5.84 -4.54 -10.41
C PRO A 56 5.23 -3.65 -9.31
N ALA A 57 3.90 -3.58 -9.25
CA ALA A 57 3.18 -2.83 -8.22
C ALA A 57 2.30 -3.72 -7.35
N ALA A 58 2.37 -3.51 -6.02
CA ALA A 58 1.44 -4.12 -5.10
C ALA A 58 0.06 -3.48 -5.30
N LYS A 59 -1.00 -4.29 -5.29
CA LYS A 59 -2.37 -3.74 -5.30
C LYS A 59 -2.79 -3.50 -3.88
N LEU A 60 -3.35 -2.32 -3.63
CA LEU A 60 -3.86 -1.91 -2.34
C LEU A 60 -5.27 -1.35 -2.50
N TRP A 61 -6.15 -1.68 -1.56
CA TRP A 61 -7.46 -1.09 -1.40
C TRP A 61 -7.54 -0.45 -0.03
N LEU A 62 -7.93 0.82 -0.03
CA LEU A 62 -8.17 1.55 1.21
C LEU A 62 -9.52 1.12 1.78
N GLN A 63 -9.53 0.64 3.01
CA GLN A 63 -10.73 0.24 3.74
C GLN A 63 -11.04 1.27 4.84
N PRO A 64 -12.27 1.33 5.36
CA PRO A 64 -12.61 2.24 6.46
C PRO A 64 -11.80 2.00 7.74
N ASP A 65 -11.30 0.77 7.95
CA ASP A 65 -10.60 0.29 9.13
C ASP A 65 -9.14 -0.14 8.86
N GLY A 66 -8.62 0.10 7.64
CA GLY A 66 -7.24 -0.21 7.31
C GLY A 66 -6.96 -0.42 5.82
N PHE A 67 -6.18 -1.45 5.51
CA PHE A 67 -5.72 -1.75 4.16
C PHE A 67 -6.00 -3.21 3.80
N TYR A 68 -6.38 -3.44 2.55
CA TYR A 68 -6.28 -4.74 1.92
C TYR A 68 -5.21 -4.68 0.83
N VAL A 69 -4.26 -5.63 0.84
CA VAL A 69 -3.09 -5.61 -0.02
C VAL A 69 -2.91 -6.97 -0.70
N CYS A 70 -2.62 -6.98 -2.00
CA CYS A 70 -2.41 -8.19 -2.79
C CYS A 70 -1.08 -8.11 -3.54
N ASP A 71 -0.24 -9.13 -3.32
CA ASP A 71 0.98 -9.41 -4.07
C ASP A 71 0.60 -10.06 -5.40
N GLN A 72 0.71 -9.31 -6.51
CA GLN A 72 0.79 -9.89 -7.86
C GLN A 72 2.16 -9.66 -8.49
N LEU A 73 3.20 -9.48 -7.67
CA LEU A 73 4.53 -9.11 -8.11
C LEU A 73 5.30 -10.33 -8.65
N LYS A 74 6.07 -10.09 -9.72
CA LYS A 74 7.09 -11.04 -10.20
C LYS A 74 8.30 -11.14 -9.25
N ALA A 75 8.46 -10.19 -8.31
CA ALA A 75 9.60 -10.09 -7.41
C ALA A 75 9.12 -9.93 -5.94
N PRO A 76 9.20 -10.98 -5.12
CA PRO A 76 8.76 -10.96 -3.71
C PRO A 76 9.44 -9.87 -2.87
N ALA A 77 10.69 -9.54 -3.18
CA ALA A 77 11.54 -8.64 -2.39
C ALA A 77 11.00 -7.19 -2.28
N GLN A 78 10.18 -6.73 -3.22
CA GLN A 78 9.58 -5.38 -3.12
C GLN A 78 8.30 -5.39 -2.29
N PHE A 79 7.55 -6.49 -2.31
CA PHE A 79 6.28 -6.60 -1.57
C PHE A 79 6.51 -6.57 -0.06
N ASP A 80 7.49 -7.32 0.44
CA ASP A 80 7.81 -7.37 1.88
C ASP A 80 8.14 -5.97 2.44
N ARG A 81 8.83 -5.15 1.65
CA ARG A 81 9.17 -3.79 2.04
C ARG A 81 7.95 -2.85 2.01
N ILE A 82 7.07 -2.98 1.04
CA ILE A 82 5.79 -2.24 1.02
C ILE A 82 4.94 -2.64 2.22
N LEU A 83 4.79 -3.94 2.48
CA LEU A 83 4.03 -4.47 3.61
C LEU A 83 4.60 -3.95 4.94
N ARG A 84 5.92 -3.97 5.11
CA ARG A 84 6.57 -3.44 6.30
C ARG A 84 6.29 -1.95 6.51
N LEU A 85 6.39 -1.13 5.47
CA LEU A 85 6.09 0.31 5.57
C LEU A 85 4.62 0.57 5.93
N LEU A 86 3.69 -0.22 5.41
CA LEU A 86 2.28 -0.13 5.78
C LEU A 86 2.05 -0.50 7.25
N LEU A 87 2.68 -1.57 7.73
CA LEU A 87 2.62 -1.98 9.12
C LEU A 87 3.24 -0.94 10.05
N ASP A 88 4.41 -0.42 9.70
CA ASP A 88 5.10 0.63 10.46
C ASP A 88 4.18 1.86 10.60
N TYR A 89 3.54 2.31 9.51
CA TYR A 89 2.55 3.39 9.56
C TYR A 89 1.37 3.07 10.50
N LEU A 90 0.78 1.88 10.40
CA LEU A 90 -0.35 1.50 11.25
C LEU A 90 0.04 1.46 12.73
N LEU A 91 1.26 1.06 13.04
CA LEU A 91 1.79 0.95 14.41
C LEU A 91 2.20 2.30 15.03
N VAL A 92 2.38 3.37 14.24
CA VAL A 92 2.73 4.70 14.80
C VAL A 92 1.63 5.20 15.75
N ASP A 93 0.37 5.03 15.35
CA ASP A 93 -0.79 5.59 16.06
C ASP A 93 -1.71 4.51 16.66
N ASN A 94 -1.37 3.22 16.54
CA ASN A 94 -2.18 2.13 17.06
C ASN A 94 -1.36 1.14 17.91
N GLU A 95 -1.87 0.86 19.11
CA GLU A 95 -1.31 -0.14 20.02
C GLU A 95 -1.56 -1.58 19.52
N SER A 96 -2.57 -1.79 18.67
CA SER A 96 -2.93 -3.10 18.14
C SER A 96 -3.27 -3.04 16.66
N VAL A 97 -2.56 -3.84 15.86
CA VAL A 97 -2.84 -4.07 14.43
C VAL A 97 -3.23 -5.54 14.25
N GLN A 98 -4.38 -5.77 13.62
CA GLN A 98 -4.83 -7.12 13.25
C GLN A 98 -4.38 -7.43 11.83
N ILE A 99 -3.75 -8.59 11.64
CA ILE A 99 -3.22 -9.05 10.36
C ILE A 99 -3.85 -10.40 10.05
N SER A 100 -4.43 -10.55 8.86
CA SER A 100 -4.89 -11.85 8.35
C SER A 100 -4.40 -12.05 6.92
N SER A 101 -3.83 -13.22 6.64
CA SER A 101 -3.39 -13.64 5.30
C SER A 101 -4.34 -14.66 4.68
N ARG A 102 -4.48 -14.64 3.36
CA ARG A 102 -5.22 -15.65 2.57
C ARG A 102 -4.38 -16.14 1.39
#